data_AF-A0A0Q9K8D1-F1
#
_entry.id   AF-A0A0Q9K8D1-F1
#
_cell.length_a   1.000
_cell.length_b   1.000
_cell.length_c   1.000
_cell.angle_alpha   90.00
_cell.angle_beta   90.00
_cell.angle_gamma   90.00
#
_symmetry.space_group_name_H-M   'P 1'
#
loop_
_entity.id
_entity.type
_entity.pdbx_description
1 polymer ?
#
loop_
_entity_poly.entity_id
_entity_poly.type
_entity_poly.pdbx_seq_one_letter_code
_entity_poly.pdbx_strand_id
1 'polypeptide(L)'
;MEEHLICPWCLTEIVWDEEIGAETHCPHCDNELSAYRTIELGYDEEEVEADEHERAVQALKINDARRAEWSEDEHDEEEEDDYSDDPNNKRWLESGDGFRSADSARFAVEETIQRVLDDQDEVPECPVCRSYMLEAGVQLVGDRQFESRIAPSLNGPVLPTPFKLTLYVCPSCYQTSSLLSQGDREQMIKRLTPDV
;
A
#
# COMPACT_ATOMS: atom_id res chain seq x y z
N MET A 1 41.67 -7.14 5.86
CA MET A 1 40.49 -7.18 4.97
C MET A 1 39.44 -6.46 5.79
N GLU A 2 39.21 -5.18 5.50
CA GLU A 2 38.20 -4.39 6.22
C GLU A 2 36.83 -4.98 5.86
N GLU A 3 36.20 -5.64 6.83
CA GLU A 3 34.84 -6.17 6.68
C GLU A 3 33.88 -4.98 6.78
N HIS A 4 33.48 -4.44 5.63
CA HIS A 4 32.43 -3.43 5.55
C HIS A 4 31.09 -4.08 5.94
N LEU A 5 30.65 -3.82 7.17
CA LEU A 5 29.34 -4.25 7.67
C LEU A 5 28.29 -3.21 7.28
N ILE A 6 27.26 -3.63 6.54
CA ILE A 6 26.14 -2.75 6.17
C ILE A 6 24.96 -3.05 7.10
N CYS A 7 24.35 -2.01 7.68
CA CYS A 7 23.17 -2.18 8.50
C CYS A 7 21.98 -2.68 7.67
N PRO A 8 21.29 -3.77 8.06
CA PRO A 8 20.13 -4.28 7.32
C PRO A 8 18.89 -3.39 7.43
N TRP A 9 18.87 -2.43 8.36
CA TRP A 9 17.71 -1.57 8.62
C TRP A 9 17.77 -0.23 7.87
N CYS A 10 18.90 0.48 7.98
CA CYS A 10 19.09 1.80 7.36
C CYS A 10 20.00 1.76 6.13
N LEU A 11 20.55 0.60 5.76
CA LEU A 11 21.45 0.40 4.62
C LEU A 11 22.70 1.28 4.64
N THR A 12 23.04 1.80 5.82
CA THR A 12 24.25 2.61 6.02
C THR A 12 25.41 1.70 6.40
N GLU A 13 26.57 1.98 5.83
CA GLU A 13 27.82 1.31 6.19
C GLU A 13 28.19 1.64 7.63
N ILE A 14 28.39 0.60 8.44
CA ILE A 14 28.75 0.72 9.84
C ILE A 14 30.27 0.73 9.93
N VAL A 15 30.80 1.87 10.40
CA VAL A 15 32.21 2.02 10.74
C VAL A 15 32.32 1.89 12.26
N TRP A 16 33.01 0.85 12.72
CA TRP A 16 33.23 0.61 14.14
C TRP A 16 34.37 1.45 14.68
N ASP A 17 34.21 1.94 15.91
CA ASP A 17 35.29 2.59 16.64
C ASP A 17 36.31 1.53 17.12
N GLU A 18 37.60 1.81 16.92
CA GLU A 18 38.72 0.94 17.30
C GLU A 18 38.83 0.74 18.83
N GLU A 19 38.30 1.65 19.65
CA GLU A 19 38.38 1.60 21.11
C GLU A 19 37.20 0.87 21.77
N ILE A 20 36.05 0.80 21.10
CA ILE A 20 34.79 0.26 21.64
C ILE A 20 34.43 -1.10 21.01
N GLY A 21 34.81 -1.35 19.76
CA GLY A 21 34.53 -2.61 19.06
C GLY A 21 33.10 -2.70 18.50
N ALA A 22 32.72 -3.88 18.01
CA ALA A 22 31.40 -4.08 17.39
C ALA A 22 30.29 -4.09 18.45
N GLU A 23 29.37 -3.13 18.36
CA GLU A 23 28.21 -3.02 19.26
C GLU A 23 27.02 -3.85 18.76
N THR A 24 26.08 -4.17 19.66
CA THR A 24 24.87 -4.93 19.33
C THR A 24 23.80 -4.09 18.62
N HIS A 25 23.95 -2.76 18.61
CA HIS A 25 23.02 -1.81 18.02
C HIS A 25 23.70 -1.01 16.91
N CYS A 26 22.91 -0.55 15.93
CA CYS A 26 23.42 0.29 14.87
C CYS A 26 23.64 1.73 15.37
N PRO A 27 24.83 2.33 15.22
CA PRO A 27 25.10 3.71 15.66
C PRO A 27 24.32 4.78 14.86
N HIS A 28 23.75 4.41 13.71
CA HIS A 28 23.01 5.35 12.85
C HIS A 28 21.50 5.37 13.12
N CYS A 29 20.90 4.22 13.47
CA CYS A 29 19.45 4.09 13.60
C CYS A 29 19.00 3.41 14.89
N ASP A 30 19.92 3.01 15.76
CA ASP A 30 19.68 2.42 17.09
C ASP A 30 18.85 1.12 17.08
N ASN A 31 18.73 0.46 15.93
CA ASN A 31 18.15 -0.88 15.84
C ASN A 31 19.18 -1.95 16.23
N GLU A 32 18.70 -3.01 16.87
CA GLU A 32 19.48 -4.21 17.15
C GLU A 32 19.99 -4.84 15.83
N LEU A 33 21.30 -5.10 15.77
CA LEU A 33 21.99 -5.75 14.65
C LEU A 33 21.90 -7.28 14.70
N SER A 34 21.23 -7.84 15.70
CA SER A 34 20.90 -9.26 15.73
C SER A 34 20.01 -9.61 14.54
N ALA A 35 20.44 -10.62 13.79
CA ALA A 35 19.77 -11.10 12.59
C ALA A 35 18.27 -11.36 12.81
N TYR A 36 17.50 -11.21 11.72
CA TYR A 36 16.07 -11.43 11.54
C TYR A 36 15.34 -12.12 12.70
N ARG A 37 14.16 -11.58 13.04
CA ARG A 37 13.11 -12.19 13.86
C ARG A 37 12.63 -13.50 13.20
N THR A 38 13.46 -14.52 13.26
CA THR A 38 13.21 -15.84 12.69
C THR A 38 12.52 -16.62 13.78
N ILE A 39 11.25 -16.94 13.58
CA ILE A 39 10.53 -17.84 14.47
C ILE A 39 11.06 -19.23 14.15
N GLU A 40 11.88 -19.79 15.03
CA GLU A 40 12.18 -21.23 15.02
C GLU A 40 10.91 -21.94 15.47
N LEU A 41 10.14 -22.46 14.51
CA LEU A 41 9.05 -23.39 14.80
C LEU A 41 9.71 -24.71 15.21
N GLY A 42 9.82 -24.94 16.52
CA GLY A 42 10.25 -26.22 17.07
C GLY A 42 9.23 -27.29 16.73
N TYR A 43 9.51 -28.09 15.71
CA TYR A 43 8.84 -29.37 15.49
C TYR A 43 9.64 -30.42 16.25
N ASP A 44 9.09 -30.94 17.35
CA ASP A 44 9.63 -32.12 18.01
C ASP A 44 9.29 -33.35 17.15
N GLU A 45 10.29 -33.92 16.48
CA GLU A 45 10.16 -35.12 15.64
C GLU A 45 9.91 -36.42 16.46
N GLU A 46 9.98 -36.37 17.79
CA GLU A 46 9.84 -37.56 18.65
C GLU A 46 8.39 -37.87 19.09
N GLU A 47 7.40 -37.02 18.74
CA GLU A 47 5.99 -37.19 19.15
C GLU A 47 5.01 -37.21 17.95
N VAL A 48 5.46 -37.73 16.81
CA VAL A 48 4.56 -38.15 15.73
C VAL A 48 4.63 -39.66 15.65
N GLU A 49 3.63 -40.32 16.25
CA GLU A 49 3.34 -41.72 15.95
C GLU A 49 3.27 -41.85 14.41
N ALA A 50 4.01 -42.81 13.85
CA ALA A 50 4.26 -42.94 12.41
C ALA A 50 2.97 -43.04 11.57
N ASP A 51 1.82 -43.28 12.22
CA ASP A 51 0.50 -43.43 11.63
C ASP A 51 -0.25 -42.10 11.40
N GLU A 52 0.17 -40.98 12.01
CA GLU A 52 -0.40 -39.64 11.70
C GLU A 52 0.28 -39.00 10.50
N HIS A 53 1.60 -39.13 10.38
CA HIS A 53 2.34 -38.63 9.22
C HIS A 53 1.93 -39.37 7.94
N GLU A 54 1.76 -40.69 7.99
CA GLU A 54 1.36 -41.49 6.83
C GLU A 54 -0.09 -41.18 6.39
N ARG A 55 -0.98 -40.87 7.33
CA ARG A 55 -2.35 -40.38 7.06
C ARG A 55 -2.37 -38.98 6.43
N ALA A 56 -1.55 -38.05 6.94
CA ALA A 56 -1.44 -36.69 6.38
C ALA A 56 -0.89 -36.71 4.95
N VAL A 57 0.13 -37.55 4.68
CA VAL A 57 0.70 -37.73 3.35
C VAL A 57 -0.27 -38.43 2.40
N GLN A 58 -1.09 -39.38 2.87
CA GLN A 58 -2.16 -39.99 2.07
C GLN A 58 -3.26 -38.99 1.72
N ALA A 59 -3.67 -38.13 2.66
CA ALA A 59 -4.66 -37.08 2.41
C ALA A 59 -4.21 -36.07 1.33
N LEU A 60 -2.92 -35.72 1.31
CA LEU A 60 -2.34 -34.86 0.27
C LEU A 60 -2.29 -35.54 -1.11
N LYS A 61 -1.97 -36.85 -1.17
CA LYS A 61 -1.95 -37.62 -2.42
C LYS A 61 -3.33 -37.80 -3.07
N ILE A 62 -4.41 -37.78 -2.29
CA ILE A 62 -5.79 -37.82 -2.80
C ILE A 62 -6.15 -36.51 -3.52
N ASN A 63 -5.57 -35.39 -3.11
CA ASN A 63 -5.86 -34.08 -3.68
C ASN A 63 -5.22 -33.88 -5.07
N ASP A 64 -4.01 -34.42 -5.28
CA ASP A 64 -3.34 -34.39 -6.59
C ASP A 64 -4.02 -35.26 -7.64
N ALA A 65 -4.66 -36.38 -7.24
CA ALA A 65 -5.40 -37.25 -8.17
C ALA A 65 -6.68 -36.59 -8.71
N ARG A 66 -7.38 -35.76 -7.91
CA ARG A 66 -8.57 -35.01 -8.35
C ARG A 66 -8.24 -33.85 -9.28
N ARG A 67 -7.03 -33.28 -9.20
CA ARG A 67 -6.59 -32.17 -10.05
C ARG A 67 -6.30 -32.58 -11.50
N ALA A 68 -6.09 -33.88 -11.76
CA ALA A 68 -5.77 -34.41 -13.10
C ALA A 68 -7.00 -34.74 -13.96
N GLU A 69 -8.22 -34.67 -13.43
CA GLU A 69 -9.47 -35.08 -14.11
C GLU A 69 -10.36 -33.88 -14.51
N TRP A 70 -9.81 -32.67 -14.60
CA TRP A 70 -10.58 -31.44 -14.89
C TRP A 70 -10.05 -30.74 -16.15
N SER A 71 -10.04 -31.48 -17.27
CA SER A 71 -9.99 -30.88 -18.60
C SER A 71 -11.23 -31.33 -19.39
N GLU A 72 -12.06 -30.32 -19.69
CA GLU A 72 -13.15 -30.28 -20.68
C GLU A 72 -14.56 -30.68 -20.20
N ASP A 73 -15.32 -29.61 -19.92
CA ASP A 73 -16.71 -29.34 -20.32
C ASP A 73 -17.91 -29.75 -19.44
N GLU A 74 -18.80 -28.74 -19.37
CA GLU A 74 -20.23 -28.71 -19.01
C GLU A 74 -20.66 -28.63 -17.54
N HIS A 75 -21.39 -27.54 -17.25
CA HIS A 75 -22.17 -27.28 -16.04
C HIS A 75 -22.97 -28.50 -15.58
N ASP A 76 -22.88 -28.82 -14.29
CA ASP A 76 -24.07 -29.16 -13.51
C ASP A 76 -23.83 -28.88 -12.01
N GLU A 77 -24.92 -28.58 -11.32
CA GLU A 77 -25.01 -28.14 -9.92
C GLU A 77 -24.47 -29.21 -8.95
N GLU A 78 -23.41 -28.94 -8.19
CA GLU A 78 -22.95 -29.85 -7.12
C GLU A 78 -22.88 -29.15 -5.76
N GLU A 79 -23.67 -29.72 -4.84
CA GLU A 79 -23.75 -29.40 -3.41
C GLU A 79 -22.36 -29.43 -2.76
N GLU A 80 -21.96 -28.34 -2.11
CA GLU A 80 -20.77 -28.32 -1.25
C GLU A 80 -21.06 -29.19 0.00
N ASP A 81 -20.61 -30.44 -0.04
CA ASP A 81 -20.58 -31.34 1.12
C ASP A 81 -19.62 -30.80 2.20
N ASP A 82 -20.14 -29.92 3.06
CA ASP A 82 -19.54 -29.42 4.31
C ASP A 82 -19.36 -30.56 5.32
N TYR A 83 -18.27 -31.34 5.17
CA TYR A 83 -17.85 -32.41 6.10
C TYR A 83 -17.26 -31.88 7.42
N SER A 84 -17.87 -30.85 7.98
CA SER A 84 -17.63 -30.42 9.36
C SER A 84 -18.97 -30.17 10.03
N ASP A 85 -19.57 -31.24 10.58
CA ASP A 85 -20.75 -31.17 11.45
C ASP A 85 -20.44 -30.55 12.84
N ASP A 86 -19.48 -29.62 12.88
CA ASP A 86 -19.22 -28.76 14.01
C ASP A 86 -20.19 -27.56 13.91
N PRO A 87 -21.21 -27.46 14.80
CA PRO A 87 -22.15 -26.34 14.81
C PRO A 87 -21.47 -24.98 15.06
N ASN A 88 -20.21 -24.99 15.50
CA ASN A 88 -19.40 -23.80 15.65
C ASN A 88 -18.75 -23.36 14.33
N ASN A 89 -18.50 -24.27 13.36
CA ASN A 89 -17.93 -23.92 12.05
C ASN A 89 -18.90 -23.10 11.21
N LYS A 90 -20.18 -23.50 11.16
CA LYS A 90 -21.24 -22.79 10.42
C LYS A 90 -21.50 -21.38 10.96
N ARG A 91 -21.35 -21.21 12.27
CA ARG A 91 -21.50 -19.91 12.94
C ARG A 91 -20.41 -18.90 12.56
N TRP A 92 -19.17 -19.35 12.31
CA TRP A 92 -18.08 -18.49 11.84
C TRP A 92 -18.27 -18.04 10.38
N LEU A 93 -18.85 -18.89 9.53
CA LEU A 93 -19.19 -18.56 8.14
C LEU A 93 -20.40 -17.62 8.04
N GLU A 94 -21.45 -17.85 8.83
CA GLU A 94 -22.69 -17.04 8.80
C GLU A 94 -22.54 -15.67 9.47
N SER A 95 -21.62 -15.51 10.44
CA SER A 95 -21.48 -14.25 11.18
C SER A 95 -20.70 -13.17 10.42
N GLY A 96 -20.12 -13.48 9.26
CA GLY A 96 -19.46 -12.50 8.38
C GLY A 96 -18.29 -11.72 9.02
N ASP A 97 -17.85 -12.12 10.21
CA ASP A 97 -16.77 -11.49 10.97
C ASP A 97 -15.44 -12.26 10.86
N GLY A 98 -15.42 -13.36 10.10
CA GLY A 98 -14.23 -14.14 9.82
C GLY A 98 -13.20 -13.34 8.99
N PHE A 99 -11.92 -13.64 9.20
CA PHE A 99 -10.75 -13.04 8.54
C PHE A 99 -10.93 -12.82 7.02
N ARG A 100 -11.60 -13.75 6.33
CA ARG A 100 -11.86 -13.69 4.87
C ARG A 100 -12.84 -12.60 4.42
N SER A 101 -13.78 -12.17 5.25
CA SER A 101 -14.77 -11.15 4.89
C SER A 101 -14.20 -9.72 5.00
N ALA A 102 -13.33 -9.49 5.99
CA ALA A 102 -12.61 -8.22 6.12
C ALA A 102 -11.69 -7.96 4.91
N ASP A 103 -11.12 -9.03 4.33
CA ASP A 103 -10.26 -8.94 3.16
C ASP A 103 -11.03 -8.57 1.88
N SER A 104 -12.22 -9.13 1.65
CA SER A 104 -12.98 -8.86 0.41
C SER A 104 -13.45 -7.40 0.31
N ALA A 105 -13.90 -6.81 1.44
CA ALA A 105 -14.30 -5.41 1.48
C ALA A 105 -13.10 -4.47 1.23
N ARG A 106 -11.92 -4.78 1.76
CA ARG A 106 -10.69 -4.03 1.49
C ARG A 106 -10.29 -4.10 0.02
N PHE A 107 -10.30 -5.29 -0.57
CA PHE A 107 -9.95 -5.45 -1.98
C PHE A 107 -10.92 -4.69 -2.91
N ALA A 108 -12.22 -4.66 -2.59
CA ALA A 108 -13.18 -3.88 -3.34
C ALA A 108 -12.91 -2.37 -3.28
N VAL A 109 -12.47 -1.86 -2.13
CA VAL A 109 -12.05 -0.46 -1.98
C VAL A 109 -10.78 -0.19 -2.79
N GLU A 110 -9.78 -1.05 -2.69
CA GLU A 110 -8.51 -0.92 -3.44
C GLU A 110 -8.74 -0.97 -4.96
N GLU A 111 -9.61 -1.84 -5.46
CA GLU A 111 -10.02 -1.88 -6.87
C GLU A 111 -10.69 -0.58 -7.30
N THR A 112 -11.62 -0.07 -6.49
CA THR A 112 -12.32 1.19 -6.79
C THR A 112 -11.36 2.36 -6.82
N ILE A 113 -10.42 2.43 -5.88
CA ILE A 113 -9.35 3.44 -5.87
C ILE A 113 -8.56 3.37 -7.16
N GLN A 114 -8.13 2.17 -7.58
CA GLN A 114 -7.36 2.01 -8.80
C GLN A 114 -8.11 2.47 -10.05
N ARG A 115 -9.39 2.12 -10.18
CA ARG A 115 -10.23 2.57 -11.30
C ARG A 115 -10.35 4.09 -11.36
N VAL A 116 -10.56 4.74 -10.20
CA VAL A 116 -10.63 6.20 -10.15
C VAL A 116 -9.29 6.84 -10.52
N LEU A 117 -8.17 6.26 -10.10
CA LEU A 117 -6.84 6.73 -10.50
C LEU A 117 -6.59 6.59 -12.00
N ASP A 118 -7.05 5.51 -12.62
CA ASP A 118 -6.90 5.27 -14.05
C ASP A 118 -7.73 6.25 -14.91
N ASP A 119 -8.85 6.74 -14.39
CA ASP A 119 -9.72 7.73 -15.05
C ASP A 119 -9.21 9.18 -14.92
N GLN A 120 -8.24 9.44 -14.03
CA GLN A 120 -7.72 10.79 -13.78
C GLN A 120 -6.64 11.21 -14.78
N ASP A 121 -6.75 12.43 -15.32
CA ASP A 121 -5.72 13.01 -16.19
C ASP A 121 -4.41 13.28 -15.43
N GLU A 122 -4.51 13.73 -14.17
CA GLU A 122 -3.37 14.02 -13.32
C GLU A 122 -3.45 13.24 -12.01
N VAL A 123 -2.36 12.53 -11.71
CA VAL A 123 -2.25 11.65 -10.53
C VAL A 123 -1.06 12.09 -9.68
N PRO A 124 -1.22 13.11 -8.81
CA PRO A 124 -0.12 13.59 -7.97
C PRO A 124 0.17 12.66 -6.80
N GLU A 125 1.42 12.63 -6.35
CA GLU A 125 1.84 11.92 -5.14
C GLU A 125 1.59 12.76 -3.87
N CYS A 126 1.18 12.09 -2.80
CA CYS A 126 0.96 12.73 -1.51
C CYS A 126 2.29 13.19 -0.88
N PRO A 127 2.40 14.45 -0.39
CA PRO A 127 3.64 14.94 0.23
C PRO A 127 3.98 14.25 1.56
N VAL A 128 3.01 13.58 2.20
CA VAL A 128 3.18 12.92 3.51
C VAL A 128 3.59 11.47 3.34
N CYS A 129 2.81 10.69 2.59
CA CYS A 129 3.00 9.24 2.48
C CYS A 129 3.41 8.76 1.07
N ARG A 130 3.53 9.67 0.09
CA ARG A 130 3.88 9.39 -1.31
C ARG A 130 2.95 8.43 -2.06
N SER A 131 1.75 8.17 -1.52
CA SER A 131 0.70 7.45 -2.26
C SER A 131 0.05 8.38 -3.27
N TYR A 132 -0.44 7.83 -4.39
CA TYR A 132 -1.23 8.60 -5.35
C TYR A 132 -2.52 9.14 -4.74
N MET A 133 -2.88 10.36 -5.14
CA MET A 133 -4.05 11.06 -4.62
C MET A 133 -5.22 11.02 -5.60
N LEU A 134 -6.44 10.99 -5.05
CA LEU A 134 -7.69 10.99 -5.80
C LEU A 134 -8.19 12.42 -6.00
N GLU A 135 -8.63 12.76 -7.21
CA GLU A 135 -9.29 14.02 -7.51
C GLU A 135 -10.68 14.03 -6.85
N ALA A 136 -10.87 14.93 -5.88
CA ALA A 136 -12.13 15.09 -5.17
C ALA A 136 -13.05 16.14 -5.81
N GLY A 137 -12.49 17.07 -6.58
CA GLY A 137 -13.27 18.06 -7.32
C GLY A 137 -12.55 19.39 -7.53
N VAL A 138 -13.28 20.36 -8.06
CA VAL A 138 -12.75 21.68 -8.45
C VAL A 138 -13.42 22.81 -7.68
N GLN A 139 -12.61 23.66 -7.06
CA GLN A 139 -13.03 24.87 -6.37
C GLN A 139 -12.73 26.11 -7.22
N LEU A 140 -13.75 26.93 -7.49
CA LEU A 140 -13.60 28.22 -8.16
C LEU A 140 -13.38 29.31 -7.13
N VAL A 141 -12.25 30.01 -7.23
CA VAL A 141 -11.87 31.11 -6.34
C VAL A 141 -12.08 32.43 -7.07
N GLY A 142 -13.01 33.24 -6.56
CA GLY A 142 -13.35 34.56 -7.11
C GLY A 142 -12.76 35.73 -6.32
N ASP A 143 -12.89 36.94 -6.87
CA ASP A 143 -12.29 38.19 -6.36
C ASP A 143 -12.63 38.52 -4.89
N ARG A 144 -13.76 38.01 -4.37
CA ARG A 144 -14.20 38.27 -2.99
C ARG A 144 -13.54 37.39 -1.94
N GLN A 145 -12.95 36.26 -2.36
CA GLN A 145 -12.40 35.24 -1.47
C GLN A 145 -10.87 35.18 -1.51
N PHE A 146 -10.25 35.92 -2.44
CA PHE A 146 -8.82 35.89 -2.66
C PHE A 146 -8.30 37.28 -3.02
N GLU A 147 -7.32 37.75 -2.25
CA GLU A 147 -6.60 38.98 -2.54
C GLU A 147 -5.27 38.63 -3.20
N SER A 148 -5.13 38.95 -4.49
CA SER A 148 -3.91 38.63 -5.22
C SER A 148 -2.76 39.54 -4.81
N ARG A 149 -1.62 38.94 -4.48
CA ARG A 149 -0.40 39.69 -4.22
C ARG A 149 0.13 40.32 -5.51
N ILE A 150 0.33 41.63 -5.48
CA ILE A 150 0.98 42.38 -6.57
C ILE A 150 2.50 42.26 -6.41
N ALA A 151 3.18 41.73 -7.43
CA ALA A 151 4.64 41.63 -7.46
C ALA A 151 5.23 42.77 -8.29
N PRO A 152 6.17 43.59 -7.74
CA PRO A 152 6.79 44.68 -8.48
C PRO A 152 7.51 44.21 -9.75
N SER A 153 8.13 43.04 -9.72
CA SER A 153 8.84 42.47 -10.88
C SER A 153 7.93 42.10 -12.05
N LEU A 154 6.63 41.87 -11.79
CA LEU A 154 5.63 41.52 -12.81
C LEU A 154 4.75 42.72 -13.19
N ASN A 155 4.85 43.84 -12.44
CA ASN A 155 3.93 44.98 -12.53
C ASN A 155 2.45 44.57 -12.49
N GLY A 156 2.12 43.54 -11.70
CA GLY A 156 0.78 42.96 -11.70
C GLY A 156 0.56 41.87 -10.65
N PRO A 157 -0.67 41.34 -10.55
CA PRO A 157 -1.01 40.23 -9.67
C PRO A 157 -0.27 38.96 -10.08
N VAL A 158 0.29 38.23 -9.12
CA VAL A 158 0.96 36.93 -9.35
C VAL A 158 -0.03 35.90 -9.91
N LEU A 159 -1.24 35.88 -9.37
CA LEU A 159 -2.34 35.02 -9.81
C LEU A 159 -3.63 35.84 -9.85
N PRO A 160 -4.14 36.22 -11.04
CA PRO A 160 -5.38 36.95 -11.13
C PRO A 160 -6.58 36.04 -10.92
N THR A 161 -7.62 36.63 -10.38
CA THR A 161 -8.92 36.01 -10.18
C THR A 161 -9.83 36.28 -11.39
N PRO A 162 -10.82 35.40 -11.65
CA PRO A 162 -11.05 34.10 -10.99
C PRO A 162 -10.10 33.01 -11.51
N PHE A 163 -9.75 32.05 -10.65
CA PHE A 163 -8.98 30.85 -11.01
C PHE A 163 -9.60 29.60 -10.36
N LYS A 164 -9.23 28.42 -10.86
CA LYS A 164 -9.72 27.12 -10.40
C LYS A 164 -8.63 26.33 -9.70
N LEU A 165 -8.96 25.77 -8.55
CA LEU A 165 -8.12 24.82 -7.82
C LEU A 165 -8.74 23.42 -7.90
N THR A 166 -7.95 22.43 -8.27
CA THR A 166 -8.33 21.02 -8.19
C THR A 166 -7.89 20.48 -6.83
N LEU A 167 -8.84 19.92 -6.07
CA LEU A 167 -8.61 19.33 -4.76
C LEU A 167 -8.34 17.83 -4.90
N TYR A 168 -7.28 17.38 -4.26
CA TYR A 168 -6.88 15.98 -4.21
C TYR A 168 -6.88 15.47 -2.77
N VAL A 169 -7.28 14.22 -2.57
CA VAL A 169 -7.34 13.55 -1.26
C VAL A 169 -6.55 12.25 -1.33
N CYS A 170 -5.65 12.05 -0.37
CA CYS A 170 -4.91 10.80 -0.26
C CYS A 170 -5.77 9.71 0.39
N PRO A 171 -5.98 8.54 -0.25
CA PRO A 171 -6.78 7.46 0.36
C PRO A 171 -6.07 6.78 1.54
N SER A 172 -4.73 6.85 1.61
CA SER A 172 -3.94 6.19 2.66
C SER A 172 -3.86 6.98 3.97
N CYS A 173 -3.65 8.30 3.89
CA CYS A 173 -3.46 9.17 5.05
C CYS A 173 -4.48 10.30 5.18
N TYR A 174 -5.43 10.41 4.24
CA TYR A 174 -6.48 11.42 4.20
C TYR A 174 -6.00 12.87 4.17
N GLN A 175 -4.72 13.10 3.89
CA GLN A 175 -4.19 14.42 3.63
C GLN A 175 -4.81 15.00 2.36
N THR A 176 -5.26 16.25 2.42
CA THR A 176 -5.75 17.00 1.27
C THR A 176 -4.66 17.90 0.70
N SER A 177 -4.60 18.01 -0.63
CA SER A 177 -3.72 18.93 -1.35
C SER A 177 -4.51 19.61 -2.46
N SER A 178 -4.21 20.88 -2.74
CA SER A 178 -4.87 21.64 -3.81
C SER A 178 -3.84 22.07 -4.84
N LEU A 179 -4.10 21.79 -6.11
CA LEU A 179 -3.28 22.24 -7.23
C LEU A 179 -4.06 23.25 -8.08
N LEU A 180 -3.34 24.17 -8.73
CA LEU A 180 -3.93 25.08 -9.70
C LEU A 180 -4.34 24.30 -10.96
N SER A 181 -5.50 24.61 -11.55
CA SER A 181 -5.96 23.94 -12.76
C SER A 181 -4.95 24.06 -13.91
N GLN A 182 -4.93 23.10 -14.84
CA GLN A 182 -3.99 23.10 -15.96
C GLN A 182 -4.03 24.42 -16.76
N GLY A 183 -5.22 24.89 -17.12
CA GLY A 183 -5.38 26.14 -17.86
C GLY A 183 -4.88 27.38 -17.09
N ASP A 184 -5.06 27.41 -15.77
CA ASP A 184 -4.58 28.52 -14.94
C ASP A 184 -3.06 28.44 -14.68
N ARG A 185 -2.49 27.23 -14.61
CA ARG A 185 -1.02 27.02 -14.57
C ARG A 185 -0.36 27.55 -15.83
N GLU A 186 -0.91 27.28 -17.01
CA GLU A 186 -0.38 27.81 -18.27
C GLU A 186 -0.43 29.34 -18.31
N GLN A 187 -1.51 29.95 -17.84
CA GLN A 187 -1.61 31.41 -17.75
C GLN A 187 -0.59 31.98 -16.78
N MET A 188 -0.34 31.30 -15.65
CA MET A 188 0.68 31.69 -14.69
C MET A 188 2.07 31.62 -15.32
N ILE A 189 2.40 30.54 -16.01
CA ILE A 189 3.69 30.39 -16.71
C ILE A 189 3.87 31.50 -17.75
N LYS A 190 2.87 31.76 -18.60
CA LYS A 190 2.92 32.83 -19.61
C LYS A 190 3.15 34.22 -19.02
N ARG A 191 2.72 34.47 -17.78
CA ARG A 191 2.98 35.75 -17.09
C ARG A 191 4.37 35.82 -16.47
N LEU A 192 4.92 34.68 -16.07
CA LEU A 192 6.24 34.60 -15.47
C LEU A 192 7.37 34.53 -16.50
N THR A 193 7.07 34.12 -17.75
CA THR A 193 8.03 34.15 -18.84
C THR A 193 8.34 35.60 -19.23
N PRO A 194 9.61 36.04 -19.16
CA PRO A 194 9.97 37.37 -19.62
C PRO A 194 9.79 37.48 -21.14
N ASP A 195 9.27 38.62 -21.61
CA ASP A 195 9.29 38.95 -23.03
C ASP A 195 10.75 39.06 -23.48
N VAL A 196 11.18 38.13 -24.34
CA VAL A 196 12.51 38.14 -24.98
C VAL A 196 12.51 39.09 -26.17
#